data_AF-A0A498QE62-F1
#
_entry.id   AF-A0A498QE62-F1
#
_cell.length_a   1.000
_cell.length_b   1.000
_cell.length_c   1.000
_cell.angle_alpha   90.00
_cell.angle_beta   90.00
_cell.angle_gamma   90.00
#
_symmetry.space_group_name_H-M   'P 1'
#
loop_
_entity.id
_entity.type
_entity.pdbx_description
1 polymer ?
#
loop_
_entity_poly.entity_id
_entity_poly.type
_entity_poly.pdbx_seq_one_letter_code
_entity_poly.pdbx_strand_id
1 'polypeptide(L)'
;MAGLLAPHAAVLLSHLRTDDRRVLELVRAGARLADVAGIDGIDWLELSAAVDDPSVIAALPSGRRDDYALAAGTDAAPRGAASIGRGVASINWGAVPPGIFDAAEDTVDRSVEPAGPGVVAVIRAAVVGPDAPTDIPVRVHSGEVSGAGALDAGGRATLALADAHQHAMAEAAAWNHDWPRTSVVIGADIEESRHTRDRVRHWVRARLDRPPADAFLAEILAGESAY
;
A
#
# COMPACT_ATOMS: atom_id res chain seq x y z
N MET A 1 31.98 10.13 -2.06
CA MET A 1 31.46 8.85 -1.52
C MET A 1 30.76 9.06 -0.18
N ALA A 2 31.40 9.64 0.85
CA ALA A 2 30.75 9.89 2.14
C ALA A 2 29.41 10.67 2.06
N GLY A 3 29.35 11.73 1.24
CA GLY A 3 28.12 12.51 1.04
C GLY A 3 26.99 11.80 0.28
N LEU A 4 27.27 10.68 -0.39
CA LEU A 4 26.24 9.85 -1.04
C LEU A 4 25.68 8.81 -0.08
N LEU A 5 26.49 8.27 0.82
CA LEU A 5 26.04 7.24 1.76
C LEU A 5 25.33 7.85 2.96
N ALA A 6 25.81 8.97 3.50
CA ALA A 6 25.29 9.60 4.73
C ALA A 6 23.75 9.58 4.92
N PRO A 7 22.89 9.94 3.93
CA PRO A 7 21.44 9.97 4.12
C PRO A 7 20.76 8.59 4.13
N HIS A 8 21.47 7.51 3.81
CA HIS A 8 20.85 6.21 3.53
C HIS A 8 20.87 5.22 4.71
N ALA A 9 21.47 5.57 5.86
CA ALA A 9 21.53 4.67 7.01
C ALA A 9 20.14 4.22 7.48
N ALA A 10 19.21 5.16 7.65
CA ALA A 10 17.84 4.86 8.09
C ALA A 10 17.09 3.95 7.11
N VAL A 11 17.30 4.15 5.80
CA VAL A 11 16.70 3.32 4.75
C VAL A 11 17.29 1.90 4.78
N LEU A 12 18.60 1.77 4.90
CA LEU A 12 19.27 0.46 4.98
C LEU A 12 18.90 -0.31 6.26
N LEU A 13 18.74 0.40 7.39
CA LEU A 13 18.22 -0.16 8.65
C LEU A 13 16.82 -0.76 8.47
N SER A 14 15.95 -0.11 7.68
CA SER A 14 14.61 -0.62 7.40
C SER A 14 14.62 -1.95 6.61
N HIS A 15 15.66 -2.17 5.79
CA HIS A 15 15.82 -3.36 4.93
C HIS A 15 16.50 -4.56 5.62
N LEU A 16 17.06 -4.40 6.82
CA LEU A 16 17.57 -5.54 7.62
C LEU A 16 16.48 -6.55 8.01
N ARG A 17 15.22 -6.19 7.83
CA ARG A 17 14.04 -7.02 8.14
C ARG A 17 13.57 -7.88 6.97
N THR A 18 14.18 -7.76 5.79
CA THR A 18 13.83 -8.54 4.59
C THR A 18 14.50 -9.92 4.62
N ASP A 19 13.73 -10.99 4.38
CA ASP A 19 14.27 -12.38 4.27
C ASP A 19 15.00 -12.63 2.94
N ASP A 20 15.15 -11.61 2.11
CA ASP A 20 15.93 -11.67 0.87
C ASP A 20 17.41 -11.56 1.19
N ARG A 21 18.10 -12.70 1.00
CA ARG A 21 19.55 -12.82 1.16
C ARG A 21 20.33 -11.76 0.37
N ARG A 22 19.85 -11.33 -0.80
CA ARG A 22 20.52 -10.31 -1.63
C ARG A 22 20.46 -8.93 -0.98
N VAL A 23 19.31 -8.59 -0.42
CA VAL A 23 19.09 -7.32 0.29
C VAL A 23 19.98 -7.27 1.53
N LEU A 24 20.06 -8.36 2.28
CA LEU A 24 20.95 -8.46 3.45
C LEU A 24 22.44 -8.33 3.05
N GLU A 25 22.86 -8.93 1.94
CA GLU A 25 24.23 -8.76 1.44
C GLU A 25 24.52 -7.33 0.97
N LEU A 26 23.54 -6.64 0.39
CA LEU A 26 23.67 -5.22 0.02
C LEU A 26 23.81 -4.33 1.26
N VAL A 27 22.99 -4.54 2.28
CA VAL A 27 23.07 -3.78 3.54
C VAL A 27 24.42 -3.99 4.23
N ARG A 28 24.90 -5.24 4.27
CA ARG A 28 26.24 -5.59 4.77
C ARG A 28 27.36 -4.91 3.98
N ALA A 29 27.24 -4.84 2.66
CA ALA A 29 28.20 -4.15 1.81
C ALA A 29 28.19 -2.63 2.07
N GLY A 30 27.01 -2.05 2.28
CA GLY A 30 26.84 -0.64 2.65
C GLY A 30 27.49 -0.28 3.98
N ALA A 31 27.27 -1.10 5.02
CA ALA A 31 27.88 -0.90 6.34
C ALA A 31 29.42 -0.95 6.27
N ARG A 32 29.99 -1.98 5.64
CA ARG A 32 31.45 -2.08 5.44
C ARG A 32 32.03 -0.90 4.65
N LEU A 33 31.29 -0.40 3.66
CA LEU A 33 31.73 0.75 2.86
C LEU A 33 31.70 2.05 3.67
N ALA A 34 30.74 2.19 4.58
CA ALA A 34 30.66 3.32 5.51
C ALA A 34 31.82 3.31 6.52
N ASP A 35 32.20 2.14 7.04
CA ASP A 35 33.38 1.98 7.91
C ASP A 35 34.67 2.37 7.20
N VAL A 36 34.87 1.87 5.98
CA VAL A 36 36.03 2.21 5.14
C VAL A 36 36.06 3.71 4.80
N ALA A 37 34.89 4.34 4.69
CA ALA A 37 34.75 5.77 4.41
C ALA A 37 34.80 6.67 5.66
N GLY A 38 34.87 6.09 6.88
CA GLY A 38 34.92 6.83 8.15
C GLY A 38 33.63 7.60 8.47
N ILE A 39 32.47 7.01 8.19
CA ILE A 39 31.17 7.65 8.46
C ILE A 39 30.68 7.25 9.86
N ASP A 40 30.92 8.12 10.85
CA ASP A 40 30.63 7.84 12.27
C ASP A 40 29.26 8.37 12.73
N GLY A 41 28.24 8.33 11.86
CA GLY A 41 26.88 8.76 12.21
C GLY A 41 26.19 7.79 13.18
N ILE A 42 25.34 8.29 14.07
CA ILE A 42 24.59 7.47 15.06
C ILE A 42 23.82 6.33 14.35
N ASP A 43 23.14 6.65 13.25
CA ASP A 43 22.38 5.67 12.45
C ASP A 43 23.29 4.63 11.77
N TRP A 44 24.54 4.99 11.44
CA TRP A 44 25.51 4.07 10.84
C TRP A 44 26.11 3.13 11.89
N LEU A 45 26.33 3.62 13.11
CA LEU A 45 26.75 2.81 14.25
C LEU A 45 25.65 1.80 14.64
N GLU A 46 24.38 2.23 14.62
CA GLU A 46 23.22 1.36 14.85
C GLU A 46 23.09 0.29 13.74
N LEU A 47 23.28 0.68 12.48
CA LEU A 47 23.28 -0.25 11.35
C LEU A 47 24.39 -1.30 11.47
N SER A 48 25.62 -0.89 11.81
CA SER A 48 26.75 -1.82 12.00
C SER A 48 26.48 -2.80 13.13
N ALA A 49 25.99 -2.32 14.27
CA ALA A 49 25.63 -3.17 15.40
C ALA A 49 24.52 -4.17 15.06
N ALA A 50 23.50 -3.75 14.29
CA ALA A 50 22.41 -4.61 13.86
C ALA A 50 22.84 -5.63 12.79
N VAL A 51 23.85 -5.32 11.98
CA VAL A 51 24.46 -6.26 11.01
C VAL A 51 25.31 -7.32 11.71
N ASP A 52 26.04 -6.93 12.76
CA ASP A 52 26.93 -7.81 13.52
C ASP A 52 26.20 -8.69 14.54
N ASP A 53 25.08 -8.21 15.09
CA ASP A 53 24.24 -8.93 16.05
C ASP A 53 22.79 -9.08 15.55
N PRO A 54 22.41 -10.26 15.02
CA PRO A 54 21.05 -10.54 14.55
C PRO A 54 19.97 -10.46 15.65
N SER A 55 20.36 -10.51 16.93
CA SER A 55 19.41 -10.42 18.05
C SER A 55 18.87 -9.00 18.26
N VAL A 56 19.58 -7.98 17.79
CA VAL A 56 19.14 -6.57 17.78
C VAL A 56 17.98 -6.36 16.80
N ILE A 57 17.96 -7.11 15.69
CA ILE A 57 16.88 -7.06 14.67
C ILE A 57 15.55 -7.56 15.27
N ALA A 58 15.59 -8.49 16.22
CA ALA A 58 14.40 -9.07 16.86
C ALA A 58 13.72 -8.16 17.90
N ALA A 59 14.42 -7.13 18.41
CA ALA A 59 13.90 -6.19 19.42
C ALA A 59 13.13 -5.00 18.82
N LEU A 60 13.20 -4.80 17.50
CA LEU A 60 12.49 -3.74 16.81
C LEU A 60 11.04 -4.15 16.50
N PRO A 61 10.04 -3.27 16.68
CA PRO A 61 8.64 -3.60 16.42
C PRO A 61 8.46 -4.04 14.96
N SER A 62 8.02 -5.28 14.77
CA SER A 62 7.78 -5.89 13.47
C SER A 62 6.35 -5.64 13.03
N GLY A 63 6.18 -4.85 11.96
CA GLY A 63 4.91 -4.72 11.23
C GLY A 63 4.62 -5.91 10.31
N ARG A 64 5.29 -7.06 10.53
CA ARG A 64 5.21 -8.25 9.68
C ARG A 64 3.92 -9.02 9.98
N ARG A 65 2.81 -8.49 9.48
CA ARG A 65 1.63 -9.30 9.21
C ARG A 65 1.85 -10.06 7.90
N ASP A 66 2.11 -11.36 8.05
CA ASP A 66 1.52 -12.40 7.20
C ASP A 66 2.26 -12.85 5.92
N ASP A 67 3.54 -13.22 6.01
CA ASP A 67 4.23 -14.01 4.96
C ASP A 67 3.75 -15.49 4.85
N TYR A 68 2.59 -15.84 5.41
CA TYR A 68 1.94 -17.14 5.23
C TYR A 68 0.56 -17.05 4.53
N ALA A 69 0.10 -15.87 4.11
CA ALA A 69 -1.21 -15.73 3.46
C ALA A 69 -1.23 -16.23 1.99
N LEU A 70 -0.06 -16.41 1.37
CA LEU A 70 0.05 -16.75 -0.06
C LEU A 70 -0.27 -18.22 -0.42
N ALA A 71 -0.61 -19.08 0.55
CA ALA A 71 -1.02 -20.47 0.29
C ALA A 71 -2.42 -20.84 0.84
N ALA A 72 -3.08 -19.94 1.56
CA ALA A 72 -4.42 -20.17 2.08
C ALA A 72 -5.31 -19.01 1.66
N GLY A 73 -6.27 -19.26 0.76
CA GLY A 73 -7.44 -18.40 0.66
C GLY A 73 -8.06 -18.31 2.06
N THR A 74 -7.97 -17.14 2.69
CA THR A 74 -8.57 -16.89 3.99
C THR A 74 -9.46 -15.67 3.87
N ASP A 75 -10.70 -15.95 3.51
CA ASP A 75 -11.90 -15.32 4.10
C ASP A 75 -11.75 -15.35 5.64
N ALA A 76 -10.90 -14.49 6.19
CA ALA A 76 -10.76 -14.26 7.62
C ALA A 76 -11.02 -12.77 7.91
N ALA A 77 -12.08 -12.24 7.32
CA ALA A 77 -12.89 -11.28 8.07
C ALA A 77 -13.36 -11.98 9.35
N PRO A 78 -13.36 -11.31 10.52
CA PRO A 78 -14.07 -11.81 11.69
C PRO A 78 -15.46 -12.28 11.25
N ARG A 79 -15.88 -13.49 11.63
CA ARG A 79 -17.25 -13.96 11.46
C ARG A 79 -18.18 -12.99 12.21
N GLY A 80 -18.58 -11.93 11.53
CA GLY A 80 -19.34 -10.81 12.06
C GLY A 80 -20.04 -10.18 10.88
N ALA A 81 -21.32 -10.55 10.74
CA ALA A 81 -22.24 -10.18 9.68
C ALA A 81 -21.90 -10.67 8.25
N ALA A 82 -22.91 -11.20 7.56
CA ALA A 82 -22.81 -11.47 6.13
C ALA A 82 -22.57 -10.15 5.40
N SER A 83 -21.53 -10.08 4.56
CA SER A 83 -21.30 -8.92 3.72
C SER A 83 -22.42 -8.81 2.68
N ILE A 84 -23.02 -7.62 2.61
CA ILE A 84 -24.13 -7.28 1.70
C ILE A 84 -23.62 -7.17 0.25
N GLY A 85 -22.39 -6.68 0.08
CA GLY A 85 -21.74 -6.58 -1.21
C GLY A 85 -20.23 -6.45 -1.05
N ARG A 86 -19.47 -7.04 -1.97
CA ARG A 86 -18.00 -6.94 -2.03
C ARG A 86 -17.54 -6.49 -3.39
N GLY A 87 -16.30 -6.02 -3.46
CA GLY A 87 -15.61 -5.74 -4.71
C GLY A 87 -14.22 -5.20 -4.45
N VAL A 88 -13.52 -4.93 -5.54
CA VAL A 88 -12.19 -4.31 -5.53
C VAL A 88 -12.24 -2.99 -6.28
N ALA A 89 -11.31 -2.11 -5.95
CA ALA A 89 -11.05 -0.85 -6.63
C ALA A 89 -9.55 -0.60 -6.70
N SER A 90 -9.15 0.36 -7.53
CA SER A 90 -7.75 0.77 -7.67
C SER A 90 -7.58 2.21 -7.21
N ILE A 91 -6.41 2.51 -6.64
CA ILE A 91 -6.08 3.88 -6.22
C ILE A 91 -5.64 4.69 -7.43
N ASN A 92 -6.13 5.92 -7.51
CA ASN A 92 -5.52 6.90 -8.39
C ASN A 92 -4.27 7.46 -7.69
N TRP A 93 -3.10 6.92 -8.02
CA TRP A 93 -1.78 7.38 -7.61
C TRP A 93 -1.53 8.89 -7.74
N GLY A 94 -2.13 9.59 -8.71
CA GLY A 94 -2.01 11.05 -8.79
C GLY A 94 -2.83 11.80 -7.73
N ALA A 95 -3.75 11.11 -7.05
CA ALA A 95 -4.69 11.67 -6.10
C ALA A 95 -4.18 11.61 -4.66
N VAL A 96 -3.11 10.84 -4.42
CA VAL A 96 -2.60 10.51 -3.09
C VAL A 96 -1.12 10.91 -2.98
N PRO A 97 -0.60 11.12 -1.77
CA PRO A 97 0.83 11.36 -1.60
C PRO A 97 1.67 10.19 -2.14
N PRO A 98 2.79 10.47 -2.82
CA PRO A 98 3.64 9.42 -3.36
C PRO A 98 4.27 8.59 -2.25
N GLY A 99 4.48 7.30 -2.51
CA GLY A 99 5.24 6.42 -1.62
C GLY A 99 4.44 5.81 -0.46
N ILE A 100 3.13 6.06 -0.35
CA ILE A 100 2.27 5.46 0.70
C ILE A 100 1.60 4.16 0.23
N PHE A 101 1.06 4.15 -0.99
CA PHE A 101 0.25 3.06 -1.53
C PHE A 101 0.95 2.32 -2.66
N ASP A 102 0.53 1.08 -2.88
CA ASP A 102 0.90 0.32 -4.08
C ASP A 102 0.23 0.91 -5.34
N ALA A 103 1.01 1.04 -6.42
CA ALA A 103 0.56 1.47 -7.74
C ALA A 103 -0.05 0.34 -8.59
N ALA A 104 -0.17 -0.87 -8.02
CA ALA A 104 -0.90 -1.98 -8.61
C ALA A 104 -2.40 -1.68 -8.76
N GLU A 105 -3.07 -2.46 -9.61
CA GLU A 105 -4.53 -2.42 -9.72
C GLU A 105 -5.17 -3.28 -8.64
N ASP A 106 -6.43 -2.98 -8.33
CA ASP A 106 -7.29 -3.77 -7.45
C ASP A 106 -6.73 -3.93 -6.03
N THR A 107 -5.98 -2.92 -5.57
CA THR A 107 -5.32 -2.82 -4.25
C THR A 107 -6.24 -2.31 -3.14
N VAL A 108 -7.50 -2.02 -3.46
CA VAL A 108 -8.51 -1.55 -2.52
C VAL A 108 -9.63 -2.56 -2.43
N ASP A 109 -9.74 -3.22 -1.29
CA ASP A 109 -10.93 -4.02 -0.99
C ASP A 109 -12.05 -3.12 -0.48
N ARG A 110 -13.26 -3.39 -0.96
CA ARG A 110 -14.49 -2.80 -0.43
C ARG A 110 -15.48 -3.87 -0.01
N SER A 111 -16.08 -3.68 1.15
CA SER A 111 -17.26 -4.44 1.59
C SER A 111 -18.34 -3.49 2.07
N VAL A 112 -19.58 -3.92 1.91
CA VAL A 112 -20.75 -3.30 2.53
C VAL A 112 -21.22 -4.23 3.64
N GLU A 113 -21.33 -3.70 4.84
CA GLU A 113 -21.58 -4.46 6.07
C GLU A 113 -22.69 -3.79 6.89
N PRO A 114 -23.59 -4.57 7.51
CA PRO A 114 -24.57 -4.00 8.41
C PRO A 114 -23.88 -3.49 9.68
N ALA A 115 -24.35 -2.35 10.18
CA ALA A 115 -23.81 -1.68 11.37
C ALA A 115 -24.93 -1.07 12.21
N GLY A 116 -25.36 -1.79 13.24
CA GLY A 116 -26.44 -1.36 14.12
C GLY A 116 -27.74 -1.12 13.33
N PRO A 117 -28.34 0.09 13.38
CA PRO A 117 -29.57 0.38 12.64
C PRO A 117 -29.35 0.72 11.15
N GLY A 118 -28.10 0.78 10.67
CA GLY A 118 -27.78 1.18 9.31
C GLY A 118 -26.72 0.30 8.67
N VAL A 119 -26.06 0.83 7.65
CA VAL A 119 -25.06 0.11 6.85
C VAL A 119 -23.83 0.98 6.66
N VAL A 120 -22.67 0.34 6.64
CA VAL A 120 -21.38 0.98 6.38
C VAL A 120 -20.69 0.37 5.17
N ALA A 121 -19.92 1.18 4.45
CA ALA A 121 -18.89 0.70 3.55
C ALA A 121 -17.56 0.64 4.30
N VAL A 122 -16.94 -0.53 4.32
CA VAL A 122 -15.59 -0.73 4.83
C VAL A 122 -14.63 -0.77 3.65
N ILE A 123 -13.68 0.16 3.65
CA ILE A 123 -12.65 0.29 2.63
C ILE A 123 -11.31 -0.09 3.26
N ARG A 124 -10.52 -0.90 2.55
CA ARG A 124 -9.16 -1.28 2.95
C ARG A 124 -8.22 -1.09 1.77
N ALA A 125 -7.29 -0.15 1.90
CA ALA A 125 -6.24 0.11 0.93
C ALA A 125 -4.95 -0.59 1.36
N ALA A 126 -4.26 -1.23 0.43
CA ALA A 126 -2.91 -1.75 0.67
C ALA A 126 -1.90 -0.60 0.85
N VAL A 127 -1.25 -0.56 2.02
CA VAL A 127 -0.22 0.43 2.38
C VAL A 127 1.14 -0.27 2.27
N VAL A 128 2.07 0.34 1.51
CA VAL A 128 3.42 -0.18 1.27
C VAL A 128 4.50 0.76 1.81
N GLY A 129 4.15 2.03 1.97
CA GLY A 129 5.06 3.08 2.42
C GLY A 129 5.37 3.10 3.91
N PRO A 130 6.45 3.79 4.31
CA PRO A 130 6.75 4.06 5.71
C PRO A 130 5.79 5.09 6.33
N ASP A 131 5.20 5.96 5.51
CA ASP A 131 4.29 7.01 5.96
C ASP A 131 2.86 6.49 6.11
N ALA A 132 2.19 6.92 7.18
CA ALA A 132 0.82 6.52 7.46
C ALA A 132 -0.19 7.28 6.57
N PRO A 133 -1.21 6.61 5.99
CA PRO A 133 -2.23 7.22 5.14
C PRO A 133 -3.31 8.00 5.91
N THR A 134 -3.03 8.40 7.14
CA THR A 134 -4.00 9.06 8.03
C THR A 134 -4.61 10.30 7.39
N ASP A 135 -5.91 10.48 7.57
CA ASP A 135 -6.69 11.62 7.09
C ASP A 135 -6.78 11.76 5.56
N ILE A 136 -6.32 10.77 4.80
CA ILE A 136 -6.54 10.74 3.34
C ILE A 136 -8.02 10.50 3.07
N PRO A 137 -8.71 11.41 2.34
CA PRO A 137 -10.14 11.34 2.15
C PRO A 137 -10.55 10.13 1.32
N VAL A 138 -11.68 9.51 1.67
CA VAL A 138 -12.28 8.40 0.95
C VAL A 138 -13.73 8.73 0.66
N ARG A 139 -14.15 8.50 -0.58
CA ARG A 139 -15.54 8.61 -1.02
C ARG A 139 -15.97 7.34 -1.74
N VAL A 140 -17.19 6.90 -1.45
CA VAL A 140 -17.84 5.76 -2.09
C VAL A 140 -19.14 6.24 -2.70
N HIS A 141 -19.40 5.83 -3.93
CA HIS A 141 -20.65 6.11 -4.64
C HIS A 141 -21.15 4.86 -5.35
N SER A 142 -22.44 4.60 -5.26
CA SER A 142 -23.12 3.49 -5.94
C SER A 142 -24.53 3.93 -6.30
N GLY A 143 -24.73 4.41 -7.53
CA GLY A 143 -25.96 5.11 -7.90
C GLY A 143 -26.20 6.33 -7.02
N GLU A 144 -27.36 6.40 -6.37
CA GLU A 144 -27.73 7.47 -5.44
C GLU A 144 -27.18 7.27 -4.01
N VAL A 145 -26.54 6.13 -3.73
CA VAL A 145 -25.96 5.84 -2.42
C VAL A 145 -24.55 6.39 -2.36
N SER A 146 -24.23 7.11 -1.28
CA SER A 146 -22.91 7.69 -1.07
C SER A 146 -22.42 7.55 0.36
N GLY A 147 -21.10 7.60 0.53
CA GLY A 147 -20.44 7.61 1.83
C GLY A 147 -19.10 8.33 1.75
N ALA A 148 -18.74 9.05 2.80
CA ALA A 148 -17.49 9.81 2.88
C ALA A 148 -16.84 9.66 4.25
N GLY A 149 -15.50 9.75 4.27
CA GLY A 149 -14.69 9.67 5.48
C GLY A 149 -13.21 9.78 5.13
N ALA A 150 -12.36 9.23 5.98
CA ALA A 150 -10.91 9.24 5.76
C ALA A 150 -10.28 7.92 6.21
N LEU A 151 -9.10 7.63 5.66
CA LEU A 151 -8.28 6.50 6.06
C LEU A 151 -7.69 6.71 7.46
N ASP A 152 -7.68 5.63 8.25
CA ASP A 152 -6.86 5.53 9.45
C ASP A 152 -5.40 5.17 9.09
N ALA A 153 -4.52 5.17 10.09
CA ALA A 153 -3.10 4.85 9.91
C ALA A 153 -2.84 3.44 9.33
N GLY A 154 -3.83 2.54 9.36
CA GLY A 154 -3.75 1.19 8.80
C GLY A 154 -4.33 1.07 7.38
N GLY A 155 -4.71 2.18 6.74
CA GLY A 155 -5.30 2.18 5.41
C GLY A 155 -6.75 1.70 5.40
N ARG A 156 -7.47 1.75 6.53
CA ARG A 156 -8.89 1.41 6.60
C ARG A 156 -9.75 2.66 6.74
N ALA A 157 -10.90 2.69 6.07
CA ALA A 157 -11.97 3.64 6.34
C ALA A 157 -13.29 2.90 6.56
N THR A 158 -14.13 3.39 7.48
CA THR A 158 -15.50 2.91 7.69
C THR A 158 -16.45 4.08 7.47
N LEU A 159 -17.25 3.99 6.42
CA LEU A 159 -18.07 5.09 5.92
C LEU A 159 -19.54 4.77 6.16
N ALA A 160 -20.26 5.64 6.86
CA ALA A 160 -21.71 5.54 6.92
C ALA A 160 -22.29 5.78 5.52
N LEU A 161 -23.19 4.90 5.09
CA LEU A 161 -23.86 5.03 3.80
C LEU A 161 -25.16 5.81 3.94
N ALA A 162 -25.35 6.77 3.04
CA ALA A 162 -26.55 7.57 2.95
C ALA A 162 -27.20 7.42 1.57
N ASP A 163 -28.53 7.53 1.53
CA ASP A 163 -29.32 7.50 0.31
C ASP A 163 -29.33 8.85 -0.42
N ALA A 164 -30.12 8.94 -1.50
CA ALA A 164 -30.30 10.16 -2.32
C ALA A 164 -30.72 11.39 -1.48
N HIS A 165 -31.42 11.16 -0.38
CA HIS A 165 -31.97 12.19 0.49
C HIS A 165 -31.07 12.48 1.69
N GLN A 166 -29.84 11.94 1.70
CA GLN A 166 -28.87 12.04 2.80
C GLN A 166 -29.36 11.40 4.11
N HIS A 167 -30.30 10.46 4.03
CA HIS A 167 -30.70 9.67 5.19
C HIS A 167 -29.81 8.44 5.31
N ALA A 168 -29.56 8.00 6.55
CA ALA A 168 -28.84 6.77 6.81
C ALA A 168 -29.52 5.59 6.07
N MET A 169 -28.72 4.85 5.30
CA MET A 169 -29.22 3.74 4.51
C MET A 169 -29.66 2.59 5.42
N ALA A 170 -30.92 2.16 5.26
CA ALA A 170 -31.45 1.00 5.97
C ALA A 170 -30.89 -0.31 5.40
N GLU A 171 -30.71 -1.32 6.26
CA GLU A 171 -30.16 -2.63 5.86
C GLU A 171 -30.98 -3.30 4.75
N ALA A 172 -32.32 -3.28 4.86
CA ALA A 172 -33.19 -3.86 3.84
C ALA A 172 -33.06 -3.19 2.46
N ALA A 173 -32.77 -1.89 2.43
CA ALA A 173 -32.51 -1.19 1.17
C ALA A 173 -31.15 -1.59 0.59
N ALA A 174 -30.14 -1.81 1.45
CA ALA A 174 -28.82 -2.24 1.03
C ALA A 174 -28.83 -3.63 0.39
N TRP A 175 -29.62 -4.57 0.92
CA TRP A 175 -29.79 -5.89 0.29
C TRP A 175 -30.43 -5.85 -1.09
N ASN A 176 -31.23 -4.82 -1.38
CA ASN A 176 -31.90 -4.64 -2.67
C ASN A 176 -31.10 -3.75 -3.66
N HIS A 177 -29.89 -3.33 -3.29
CA HIS A 177 -29.07 -2.39 -4.08
C HIS A 177 -28.04 -3.10 -4.97
N ASP A 178 -27.75 -2.53 -6.14
CA ASP A 178 -26.79 -3.06 -7.12
C ASP A 178 -25.33 -2.62 -6.80
N TRP A 179 -24.68 -3.37 -5.91
CA TRP A 179 -23.31 -3.09 -5.47
C TRP A 179 -22.16 -3.29 -6.49
N PRO A 180 -22.26 -4.12 -7.53
CA PRO A 180 -21.23 -4.21 -8.57
C PRO A 180 -20.82 -2.86 -9.16
N ARG A 181 -21.73 -1.89 -9.30
CA ARG A 181 -21.48 -0.56 -9.90
C ARG A 181 -21.02 0.49 -8.87
N THR A 182 -20.24 0.06 -7.89
CA THR A 182 -19.72 0.94 -6.83
C THR A 182 -18.34 1.49 -7.21
N SER A 183 -18.22 2.81 -7.23
CA SER A 183 -16.94 3.51 -7.36
C SER A 183 -16.39 3.91 -6.00
N VAL A 184 -15.07 3.80 -5.84
CA VAL A 184 -14.33 4.26 -4.66
C VAL A 184 -13.28 5.26 -5.13
N VAL A 185 -13.20 6.40 -4.46
CA VAL A 185 -12.19 7.44 -4.69
C VAL A 185 -11.42 7.63 -3.40
N ILE A 186 -10.09 7.53 -3.48
CA ILE A 186 -9.16 7.78 -2.36
C ILE A 186 -8.27 8.94 -2.75
N GLY A 187 -8.15 9.94 -1.88
CA GLY A 187 -7.39 11.15 -2.12
C GLY A 187 -8.17 12.23 -2.87
N ALA A 188 -7.43 13.10 -3.56
CA ALA A 188 -7.97 14.21 -4.32
C ALA A 188 -8.91 13.77 -5.45
N ASP A 189 -9.89 14.63 -5.79
CA ASP A 189 -10.77 14.39 -6.92
C ASP A 189 -10.05 14.73 -8.23
N ILE A 190 -9.41 13.73 -8.82
CA ILE A 190 -8.76 13.88 -10.13
C ILE A 190 -9.34 12.88 -11.13
N GLU A 191 -9.73 13.42 -12.27
CA GLU A 191 -10.18 12.62 -13.40
C GLU A 191 -8.98 11.97 -14.10
N GLU A 192 -8.70 10.71 -13.78
CA GLU A 192 -7.82 9.87 -14.59
C GLU A 192 -8.53 8.56 -14.93
N SER A 193 -8.67 8.27 -16.23
CA SER A 193 -9.34 7.05 -16.68
C SER A 193 -8.48 5.81 -16.44
N ARG A 194 -9.11 4.67 -16.10
CA ARG A 194 -8.42 3.36 -16.03
C ARG A 194 -7.72 3.01 -17.34
N HIS A 195 -8.34 3.33 -18.47
CA HIS A 195 -7.74 3.15 -19.80
C HIS A 195 -6.43 3.93 -19.98
N THR A 196 -6.34 5.15 -19.44
CA THR A 196 -5.08 5.93 -19.42
C THR A 196 -4.01 5.20 -18.63
N ARG A 197 -4.34 4.73 -17.42
CA ARG A 197 -3.42 3.95 -16.57
C ARG A 197 -2.95 2.66 -17.25
N ASP A 198 -3.87 1.93 -17.89
CA ASP A 198 -3.55 0.72 -18.64
C ASP A 198 -2.60 0.99 -19.81
N ARG A 199 -2.80 2.10 -20.53
CA ARG A 199 -1.88 2.53 -21.59
C ARG A 199 -0.49 2.88 -21.06
N VAL A 200 -0.41 3.63 -19.97
CA VAL A 200 0.89 3.96 -19.34
C VAL A 200 1.58 2.69 -18.86
N ARG A 201 0.88 1.79 -18.18
CA ARG A 201 1.44 0.53 -17.68
C ARG A 201 1.91 -0.37 -18.82
N HIS A 202 1.15 -0.48 -19.90
CA HIS A 202 1.57 -1.24 -21.07
C HIS A 202 2.85 -0.65 -21.68
N TRP A 203 2.93 0.67 -21.79
CA TRP A 203 4.13 1.35 -22.28
C TRP A 203 5.35 1.14 -21.36
N VAL A 204 5.19 1.27 -20.04
CA VAL A 204 6.26 1.02 -19.06
C VAL A 204 6.72 -0.44 -19.13
N ARG A 205 5.80 -1.41 -19.16
CA ARG A 205 6.14 -2.83 -19.28
C ARG A 205 6.93 -3.13 -20.55
N ALA A 206 6.48 -2.61 -21.69
CA ALA A 206 7.20 -2.77 -22.96
C ALA A 206 8.62 -2.19 -22.92
N ARG A 207 8.81 -1.08 -22.19
CA ARG A 207 10.12 -0.45 -21.99
C ARG A 207 11.00 -1.25 -21.03
N LEU A 208 10.44 -1.85 -19.98
CA LEU A 208 11.18 -2.72 -19.04
C LEU A 208 11.57 -4.06 -19.70
N ASP A 209 10.69 -4.64 -20.53
CA ASP A 209 10.96 -5.89 -21.28
C ASP A 209 12.05 -5.71 -22.34
N ARG A 210 12.16 -4.51 -22.91
CA ARG A 210 13.19 -4.14 -23.90
C ARG A 210 13.76 -2.77 -23.58
N PRO A 211 14.67 -2.67 -22.60
CA PRO A 211 15.26 -1.41 -22.20
C PRO A 211 15.97 -0.75 -23.40
N PRO A 212 15.59 0.48 -23.77
CA PRO A 212 16.29 1.23 -24.81
C PRO A 212 17.66 1.70 -24.32
N ALA A 213 18.48 2.21 -25.24
CA ALA A 213 19.85 2.63 -24.92
C ALA A 213 19.94 3.77 -23.89
N ASP A 214 18.84 4.50 -23.67
CA ASP A 214 18.72 5.57 -22.67
C ASP A 214 18.07 5.11 -21.35
N ALA A 215 17.94 3.80 -21.14
CA ALA A 215 17.35 3.26 -19.92
C ALA A 215 18.18 3.62 -18.68
N PHE A 216 17.50 4.05 -17.62
CA PHE A 216 18.13 4.25 -16.31
C PHE A 216 18.49 2.90 -15.69
N LEU A 217 19.53 2.87 -14.83
CA LEU A 217 19.94 1.65 -14.12
C LEU A 217 18.77 1.01 -13.35
N ALA A 218 17.90 1.84 -12.75
CA ALA A 218 16.70 1.37 -12.06
C ALA A 218 15.73 0.62 -13.00
N GLU A 219 15.60 1.04 -14.26
CA GLU A 219 14.75 0.36 -15.25
C GLU A 219 15.32 -1.00 -15.63
N ILE A 220 16.64 -1.09 -15.79
CA ILE A 220 17.34 -2.35 -16.09
C ILE A 220 17.15 -3.34 -14.94
N LEU A 221 17.41 -2.91 -13.70
CA LEU A 221 17.23 -3.74 -12.51
C LEU A 221 15.78 -4.17 -12.29
N ALA A 222 14.82 -3.28 -12.57
CA ALA A 222 13.40 -3.60 -12.47
C ALA A 222 12.98 -4.66 -13.51
N GLY A 223 13.48 -4.58 -14.74
CA GLY A 223 13.25 -5.59 -15.78
C GLY A 223 13.84 -6.95 -15.43
N GLU A 224 15.03 -6.99 -14.83
CA GLU A 224 15.69 -8.23 -14.39
C GLU A 224 15.01 -8.89 -13.17
N SER A 225 14.25 -8.12 -12.39
CA SER A 225 13.61 -8.57 -11.15
C SER A 225 12.18 -9.10 -11.34
N ALA A 226 11.59 -8.99 -12.53
CA ALA A 226 10.22 -9.39 -12.83
C ALA A 226 10.02 -10.91 -13.06
N TYR A 227 10.83 -11.75 -12.40
CA TYR A 227 10.84 -13.22 -12.58
C TYR A 227 9.91 -13.96 -11.61
#